data_AF-A0A849Z671-F1
#
_entry.id   AF-A0A849Z671-F1
#
_cell.length_a   1.000
_cell.length_b   1.000
_cell.length_c   1.000
_cell.angle_alpha   90.00
_cell.angle_beta   90.00
_cell.angle_gamma   90.00
#
_symmetry.space_group_name_H-M   'P 1'
#
loop_
_entity.id
_entity.type
_entity.pdbx_description
1 polymer ?
#
loop_
_entity_poly.entity_id
_entity_poly.type
_entity_poly.pdbx_seq_one_letter_code
_entity_poly.pdbx_strand_id
1 'polypeptide(L)'
;MTLKDPAEIATPDDTPGLTNWRNKVMEQYELLGLELPEVFTIWTAFPMAGNNYGTYIDPRENDVSGIGISPKTSSTPPVKAFLWHNNILAMPQRSALHDAPEEGYARYLFLLELSHLWGPAAQVPDPNPGDLIGFPYHWSFFRDQPGPAGGNAWTDNNDGTFTVIPGDPATVQYNMLDLYLMGLAEPEEVTPFGALVNTTVPDMPTDPFWGGAYAPRSFPWFNTVDPPLTVTATRREMTIDDIIAANGPRSPGAGVKTSWTIGIVLIVKADATEAEIDEAQAAFDPVANNLAPWFNDATQGRGTLEVVSNYEEGTGGAGGGGVGGGGTGGSTGDGATTSSGSGGKDDGDGEGGDDDGCGCSSTKSSGGAGVLGVALALALALRRRRD
;
A
#
# COMPACT_ATOMS: atom_id res chain seq x y z
N MET A 1 -4.76 -0.13 -16.06
CA MET A 1 -4.33 -1.03 -17.15
C MET A 1 -4.66 -2.48 -16.80
N THR A 2 -5.01 -3.34 -17.76
CA THR A 2 -5.16 -4.80 -17.52
C THR A 2 -4.04 -5.57 -18.20
N LEU A 3 -3.43 -6.53 -17.50
CA LEU A 3 -2.37 -7.42 -17.98
C LEU A 3 -2.78 -8.88 -17.85
N LYS A 4 -2.45 -9.68 -18.87
CA LYS A 4 -2.52 -11.14 -18.80
C LYS A 4 -1.20 -11.66 -18.22
N ASP A 5 -1.29 -12.51 -17.20
CA ASP A 5 -0.19 -13.28 -16.64
C ASP A 5 0.51 -14.10 -17.76
N PRO A 6 1.84 -14.07 -17.91
CA PRO A 6 2.55 -14.78 -18.98
C PRO A 6 2.79 -16.28 -18.70
N ALA A 7 1.76 -17.01 -18.25
CA ALA A 7 1.63 -18.48 -18.30
C ALA A 7 2.73 -19.37 -17.66
N GLU A 8 3.59 -18.83 -16.80
CA GLU A 8 4.49 -19.58 -15.93
C GLU A 8 4.52 -18.91 -14.54
N ILE A 9 5.04 -19.61 -13.52
CA ILE A 9 5.31 -19.09 -12.16
C ILE A 9 4.09 -18.99 -11.21
N ALA A 10 3.37 -20.10 -11.08
CA ALA A 10 2.66 -20.42 -9.83
C ALA A 10 3.12 -21.80 -9.33
N THR A 11 4.38 -21.88 -8.89
CA THR A 11 4.89 -23.06 -8.15
C THR A 11 4.34 -23.05 -6.71
N PRO A 12 4.12 -24.22 -6.07
CA PRO A 12 3.57 -24.26 -4.70
C PRO A 12 4.51 -23.75 -3.59
N ASP A 13 5.80 -23.60 -3.87
CA ASP A 13 6.87 -23.49 -2.86
C ASP A 13 7.73 -22.21 -2.96
N ASP A 14 7.42 -21.28 -3.85
CA ASP A 14 8.14 -20.00 -3.98
C ASP A 14 7.22 -18.80 -3.71
N THR A 15 7.77 -17.76 -3.09
CA THR A 15 7.28 -16.38 -3.23
C THR A 15 6.97 -16.15 -4.71
N PRO A 16 5.84 -15.52 -5.10
CA PRO A 16 5.50 -15.34 -6.51
C PRO A 16 6.69 -14.76 -7.26
N GLY A 17 6.83 -15.02 -8.56
CA GLY A 17 7.92 -14.49 -9.37
C GLY A 17 7.85 -12.97 -9.53
N LEU A 18 7.95 -12.22 -8.44
CA LEU A 18 7.67 -10.79 -8.36
C LEU A 18 8.67 -10.00 -9.18
N THR A 19 9.92 -10.44 -9.22
CA THR A 19 10.90 -9.92 -10.17
C THR A 19 10.42 -10.10 -11.62
N ASN A 20 9.87 -11.25 -12.00
CA ASN A 20 9.37 -11.47 -13.36
C ASN A 20 8.10 -10.66 -13.65
N TRP A 21 7.14 -10.64 -12.72
CA TRP A 21 5.90 -9.86 -12.85
C TRP A 21 6.17 -8.34 -12.86
N ARG A 22 7.03 -7.84 -11.97
CA ARG A 22 7.54 -6.46 -11.96
C ARG A 22 8.16 -6.11 -13.31
N ASN A 23 9.11 -6.93 -13.79
CA ASN A 23 9.77 -6.71 -15.07
C ASN A 23 8.76 -6.69 -16.23
N LYS A 24 7.72 -7.53 -16.19
CA LYS A 24 6.63 -7.55 -17.18
C LYS A 24 5.73 -6.32 -17.11
N VAL A 25 5.40 -5.82 -15.91
CA VAL A 25 4.67 -4.55 -15.75
C VAL A 25 5.48 -3.39 -16.34
N MET A 26 6.78 -3.33 -16.04
CA MET A 26 7.69 -2.29 -16.54
C MET A 26 7.85 -2.34 -18.07
N GLU A 27 8.11 -3.53 -18.64
CA GLU A 27 8.18 -3.77 -20.10
C GLU A 27 6.89 -3.30 -20.80
N GLN A 28 5.73 -3.54 -20.18
CA GLN A 28 4.44 -3.16 -20.76
C GLN A 28 4.13 -1.67 -20.65
N TYR A 29 4.63 -0.97 -19.61
CA TYR A 29 4.60 0.50 -19.57
C TYR A 29 5.51 1.11 -20.64
N GLU A 30 6.72 0.58 -20.81
CA GLU A 30 7.66 1.00 -21.87
C GLU A 30 7.06 0.79 -23.27
N LEU A 31 6.51 -0.41 -23.55
CA LEU A 31 5.88 -0.74 -24.84
C LEU A 31 4.67 0.13 -25.19
N LEU A 32 3.92 0.60 -24.18
CA LEU A 32 2.77 1.50 -24.36
C LEU A 32 3.17 2.99 -24.36
N GLY A 33 4.44 3.32 -24.06
CA GLY A 33 4.91 4.70 -23.91
C GLY A 33 4.27 5.42 -22.72
N LEU A 34 3.89 4.68 -21.67
CA LEU A 34 3.34 5.25 -20.43
C LEU A 34 4.44 5.84 -19.56
N GLU A 35 4.11 6.90 -18.83
CA GLU A 35 4.98 7.44 -17.79
C GLU A 35 5.14 6.44 -16.64
N LEU A 36 6.37 6.26 -16.16
CA LEU A 36 6.65 5.42 -15.00
C LEU A 36 6.20 6.15 -13.73
N PRO A 37 5.30 5.56 -12.91
CA PRO A 37 4.87 6.15 -11.65
C PRO A 37 5.95 6.03 -10.57
N GLU A 38 5.83 6.83 -9.51
CA GLU A 38 6.53 6.59 -8.26
C GLU A 38 6.02 5.33 -7.55
N VAL A 39 4.73 5.03 -7.66
CA VAL A 39 4.11 3.86 -7.02
C VAL A 39 3.28 3.08 -8.02
N PHE A 40 3.52 1.77 -8.12
CA PHE A 40 2.56 0.87 -8.76
C PHE A 40 1.61 0.29 -7.72
N THR A 41 0.31 0.26 -8.01
CA THR A 41 -0.66 -0.57 -7.27
C THR A 41 -1.17 -1.65 -8.22
N ILE A 42 -0.91 -2.90 -7.85
CA ILE A 42 -1.10 -4.07 -8.70
C ILE A 42 -2.07 -5.02 -8.01
N TRP A 43 -3.18 -5.28 -8.67
CA TRP A 43 -4.25 -6.13 -8.16
C TRP A 43 -4.36 -7.41 -9.00
N THR A 44 -4.45 -8.58 -8.38
CA THR A 44 -4.69 -9.84 -9.12
C THR A 44 -6.16 -10.22 -9.09
N ALA A 45 -6.64 -10.85 -10.17
CA ALA A 45 -7.94 -11.51 -10.28
C ALA A 45 -7.86 -13.04 -10.11
N PHE A 46 -6.79 -13.52 -9.47
CA PHE A 46 -6.53 -14.94 -9.23
C PHE A 46 -5.59 -15.12 -8.03
N PRO A 47 -5.54 -16.32 -7.41
CA PRO A 47 -4.72 -16.54 -6.23
C PRO A 47 -3.22 -16.52 -6.56
N MET A 48 -2.55 -15.42 -6.25
CA MET A 48 -1.11 -15.26 -6.43
C MET A 48 -0.34 -16.21 -5.49
N ALA A 49 0.54 -17.05 -6.05
CA ALA A 49 1.16 -18.20 -5.35
C ALA A 49 0.16 -19.05 -4.52
N GLY A 50 -1.06 -19.26 -5.05
CA GLY A 50 -2.10 -20.05 -4.37
C GLY A 50 -2.76 -19.38 -3.16
N ASN A 51 -2.33 -18.17 -2.77
CA ASN A 51 -2.92 -17.38 -1.70
C ASN A 51 -4.03 -16.46 -2.28
N ASN A 52 -5.13 -16.22 -1.56
CA ASN A 52 -6.20 -15.27 -1.95
C ASN A 52 -6.27 -14.00 -1.07
N TYR A 53 -5.44 -13.93 -0.03
CA TYR A 53 -5.52 -12.97 1.07
C TYR A 53 -4.27 -12.10 1.19
N GLY A 54 -3.16 -12.57 0.62
CA GLY A 54 -1.85 -11.90 0.69
C GLY A 54 -1.85 -10.53 0.04
N THR A 55 -1.21 -9.60 0.71
CA THR A 55 -0.94 -8.23 0.28
C THR A 55 0.43 -7.85 0.83
N TYR A 56 1.24 -7.11 0.08
CA TYR A 56 2.59 -6.69 0.50
C TYR A 56 3.20 -5.63 -0.43
N ILE A 57 4.22 -4.93 0.07
CA ILE A 57 5.07 -3.99 -0.67
C ILE A 57 6.36 -4.66 -1.22
N ASP A 58 6.81 -4.27 -2.41
CA ASP A 58 8.19 -4.41 -2.92
C ASP A 58 8.82 -3.00 -2.97
N PRO A 59 9.51 -2.57 -1.89
CA PRO A 59 10.07 -1.23 -1.79
C PRO A 59 11.37 -1.14 -2.59
N ARG A 60 11.42 -0.18 -3.52
CA ARG A 60 12.54 0.07 -4.44
C ARG A 60 13.39 1.26 -4.00
N GLU A 61 12.74 2.31 -3.47
CA GLU A 61 13.39 3.54 -3.01
C GLU A 61 12.86 3.95 -1.63
N ASN A 62 13.73 4.59 -0.85
CA ASN A 62 13.38 5.42 0.29
C ASN A 62 14.37 6.61 0.32
N ASP A 63 13.89 7.79 -0.04
CA ASP A 63 14.62 9.07 -0.01
C ASP A 63 14.37 9.87 1.29
N VAL A 64 13.71 9.26 2.28
CA VAL A 64 13.33 9.87 3.55
C VAL A 64 14.19 9.33 4.70
N SER A 65 14.68 10.21 5.56
CA SER A 65 15.29 9.89 6.85
C SER A 65 14.46 10.40 8.02
N GLY A 66 14.75 9.95 9.24
CA GLY A 66 13.99 10.31 10.45
C GLY A 66 12.71 9.50 10.68
N ILE A 67 12.49 8.43 9.91
CA ILE A 67 11.29 7.58 9.94
C ILE A 67 11.53 6.15 10.46
N GLY A 68 12.73 5.87 10.99
CA GLY A 68 13.14 4.55 11.45
C GLY A 68 13.57 3.56 10.36
N ILE A 69 13.41 3.92 9.07
CA ILE A 69 13.91 3.17 7.91
C ILE A 69 15.19 3.82 7.39
N SER A 70 16.17 3.01 6.98
CA SER A 70 17.35 3.49 6.25
C SER A 70 17.01 3.95 4.83
N PRO A 71 17.67 5.00 4.28
CA PRO A 71 17.51 5.36 2.89
C PRO A 71 17.93 4.24 1.92
N LYS A 72 17.26 4.17 0.77
CA LYS A 72 17.48 3.19 -0.31
C LYS A 72 17.31 3.88 -1.66
N THR A 73 18.18 3.61 -2.63
CA THR A 73 18.06 4.16 -3.99
C THR A 73 17.47 3.11 -4.93
N SER A 74 16.50 3.49 -5.76
CA SER A 74 15.95 2.60 -6.79
C SER A 74 16.93 2.44 -7.96
N SER A 75 17.07 1.22 -8.46
CA SER A 75 17.73 0.94 -9.74
C SER A 75 16.85 1.27 -10.96
N THR A 76 15.61 1.74 -10.73
CA THR A 76 14.68 2.12 -11.81
C THR A 76 13.84 3.34 -11.41
N PRO A 77 14.45 4.52 -11.24
CA PRO A 77 13.73 5.76 -10.91
C PRO A 77 12.72 6.12 -12.03
N PRO A 78 11.57 6.75 -11.70
CA PRO A 78 11.19 7.28 -10.38
C PRO A 78 10.55 6.24 -9.45
N VAL A 79 10.54 4.95 -9.80
CA VAL A 79 9.75 3.94 -9.07
C VAL A 79 10.29 3.72 -7.67
N LYS A 80 9.47 4.08 -6.67
CA LYS A 80 9.70 3.92 -5.23
C LYS A 80 9.15 2.61 -4.68
N ALA A 81 8.00 2.11 -5.16
CA ALA A 81 7.44 0.83 -4.72
C ALA A 81 6.48 0.17 -5.71
N PHE A 82 6.29 -1.14 -5.54
CA PHE A 82 5.15 -1.90 -6.07
C PHE A 82 4.31 -2.42 -4.91
N LEU A 83 3.03 -2.04 -4.86
CA LEU A 83 2.06 -2.54 -3.89
C LEU A 83 1.30 -3.70 -4.54
N TRP A 84 1.40 -4.89 -3.98
CA TRP A 84 0.79 -6.11 -4.51
C TRP A 84 -0.43 -6.48 -3.68
N HIS A 85 -1.59 -6.53 -4.32
CA HIS A 85 -2.87 -6.82 -3.69
C HIS A 85 -3.53 -8.02 -4.36
N ASN A 86 -3.85 -9.04 -3.57
CA ASN A 86 -4.37 -10.30 -4.08
C ASN A 86 -5.46 -10.83 -3.13
N ASN A 87 -6.60 -11.34 -3.58
CA ASN A 87 -7.19 -11.38 -4.94
C ASN A 87 -8.44 -10.47 -4.93
N ILE A 88 -8.67 -9.64 -5.97
CA ILE A 88 -9.85 -8.74 -6.02
C ILE A 88 -11.17 -9.52 -6.04
N LEU A 89 -11.20 -10.67 -6.72
CA LEU A 89 -12.37 -11.56 -6.73
C LEU A 89 -12.59 -12.31 -5.40
N ALA A 90 -11.63 -12.22 -4.47
CA ALA A 90 -11.75 -12.74 -3.11
C ALA A 90 -12.14 -11.66 -2.09
N MET A 91 -12.38 -10.40 -2.51
CA MET A 91 -12.72 -9.31 -1.59
C MET A 91 -13.96 -9.59 -0.71
N PRO A 92 -15.07 -10.19 -1.20
CA PRO A 92 -16.21 -10.54 -0.36
C PRO A 92 -15.86 -11.48 0.80
N GLN A 93 -14.99 -12.46 0.55
CA GLN A 93 -14.53 -13.41 1.57
C GLN A 93 -13.54 -12.76 2.54
N ARG A 94 -12.70 -11.84 2.06
CA ARG A 94 -11.72 -11.10 2.87
C ARG A 94 -12.40 -10.14 3.84
N SER A 95 -13.33 -9.31 3.36
CA SER A 95 -14.00 -8.30 4.18
C SER A 95 -14.95 -8.94 5.21
N ALA A 96 -15.56 -10.09 4.88
CA ALA A 96 -16.38 -10.87 5.80
C ALA A 96 -15.62 -11.42 7.03
N LEU A 97 -14.29 -11.54 7.00
CA LEU A 97 -13.48 -11.90 8.19
C LEU A 97 -13.49 -10.79 9.25
N HIS A 98 -13.83 -9.56 8.86
CA HIS A 98 -13.84 -8.35 9.69
C HIS A 98 -15.22 -7.71 9.84
N ASP A 99 -16.28 -8.33 9.30
CA ASP A 99 -17.62 -7.74 9.15
C ASP A 99 -17.60 -6.38 8.41
N ALA A 100 -16.68 -6.25 7.45
CA ALA A 100 -16.38 -5.01 6.75
C ALA A 100 -17.08 -4.91 5.37
N PRO A 101 -17.49 -3.70 4.93
CA PRO A 101 -17.87 -3.46 3.53
C PRO A 101 -16.70 -3.74 2.58
N GLU A 102 -16.97 -4.35 1.42
CA GLU A 102 -15.93 -4.76 0.45
C GLU A 102 -15.05 -3.60 -0.03
N GLU A 103 -15.66 -2.50 -0.48
CA GLU A 103 -14.93 -1.29 -0.90
C GLU A 103 -14.14 -0.65 0.26
N GLY A 104 -14.70 -0.67 1.48
CA GLY A 104 -14.01 -0.16 2.66
C GLY A 104 -12.80 -1.01 3.03
N TYR A 105 -12.90 -2.33 2.92
CA TYR A 105 -11.78 -3.22 3.14
C TYR A 105 -10.71 -3.08 2.04
N ALA A 106 -11.12 -2.89 0.78
CA ALA A 106 -10.20 -2.57 -0.32
C ALA A 106 -9.46 -1.23 -0.10
N ARG A 107 -10.15 -0.19 0.38
CA ARG A 107 -9.56 1.08 0.83
C ARG A 107 -8.49 0.85 1.90
N TYR A 108 -8.85 0.13 2.96
CA TYR A 108 -7.92 -0.17 4.05
C TYR A 108 -6.65 -0.88 3.55
N LEU A 109 -6.80 -1.94 2.76
CA LEU A 109 -5.66 -2.70 2.21
C LEU A 109 -4.75 -1.84 1.33
N PHE A 110 -5.32 -0.98 0.48
CA PHE A 110 -4.54 -0.04 -0.33
C PHE A 110 -3.72 0.91 0.53
N LEU A 111 -4.36 1.54 1.53
CA LEU A 111 -3.72 2.52 2.41
C LEU A 111 -2.70 1.86 3.35
N LEU A 112 -2.90 0.59 3.72
CA LEU A 112 -1.94 -0.22 4.48
C LEU A 112 -0.65 -0.42 3.69
N GLU A 113 -0.69 -0.97 2.47
CA GLU A 113 0.55 -1.18 1.70
C GLU A 113 1.22 0.14 1.34
N LEU A 114 0.43 1.16 1.00
CA LEU A 114 0.97 2.47 0.67
C LEU A 114 1.69 3.10 1.88
N SER A 115 1.26 2.80 3.12
CA SER A 115 1.91 3.32 4.32
C SER A 115 3.36 2.86 4.47
N HIS A 116 3.70 1.66 3.99
CA HIS A 116 5.04 1.07 4.17
C HIS A 116 6.15 1.89 3.48
N LEU A 117 5.81 2.76 2.52
CA LEU A 117 6.72 3.77 1.95
C LEU A 117 7.38 4.68 2.99
N TRP A 118 6.73 4.92 4.13
CA TRP A 118 7.17 5.85 5.18
C TRP A 118 7.33 5.19 6.55
N GLY A 119 7.27 3.86 6.62
CA GLY A 119 7.13 3.12 7.87
C GLY A 119 5.67 3.03 8.32
N PRO A 120 5.34 2.04 9.16
CA PRO A 120 5.89 1.97 10.53
C PRO A 120 7.28 1.36 10.73
N ALA A 121 8.27 2.18 11.04
CA ALA A 121 9.53 1.71 11.65
C ALA A 121 10.09 2.65 12.73
N ALA A 122 9.39 3.75 13.02
CA ALA A 122 9.86 4.77 13.94
C ALA A 122 10.02 4.22 15.35
N GLN A 123 11.23 4.37 15.89
CA GLN A 123 11.58 3.97 17.26
C GLN A 123 11.18 5.03 18.27
N VAL A 124 11.11 4.64 19.54
CA VAL A 124 10.95 5.55 20.69
C VAL A 124 12.15 5.41 21.64
N PRO A 125 12.32 6.27 22.65
CA PRO A 125 13.38 6.12 23.64
C PRO A 125 13.23 4.86 24.53
N ASP A 126 14.25 4.61 25.33
CA ASP A 126 14.25 3.61 26.41
C ASP A 126 13.00 3.73 27.32
N PRO A 127 12.53 2.63 27.97
CA PRO A 127 13.21 1.33 28.11
C PRO A 127 12.94 0.33 26.98
N ASN A 128 12.02 0.62 26.06
CA ASN A 128 11.74 -0.24 24.92
C ASN A 128 11.54 0.58 23.64
N PRO A 129 12.56 0.66 22.76
CA PRO A 129 12.46 1.39 21.50
C PRO A 129 11.46 0.83 20.49
N GLY A 130 11.03 -0.44 20.67
CA GLY A 130 10.10 -1.13 19.79
C GLY A 130 8.62 -1.08 20.23
N ASP A 131 8.25 -0.36 21.29
CA ASP A 131 6.88 -0.37 21.84
C ASP A 131 5.78 0.02 20.83
N LEU A 132 6.13 0.78 19.79
CA LEU A 132 5.20 1.16 18.72
C LEU A 132 5.01 0.09 17.66
N ILE A 133 5.92 -0.88 17.53
CA ILE A 133 5.99 -1.80 16.38
C ILE A 133 5.43 -3.17 16.76
N GLY A 134 4.48 -3.68 15.98
CA GLY A 134 3.89 -5.00 16.18
C GLY A 134 4.67 -6.12 15.50
N PHE A 135 5.11 -5.83 14.28
CA PHE A 135 5.89 -6.64 13.35
C PHE A 135 6.46 -5.71 12.26
N PRO A 136 7.36 -6.15 11.36
CA PRO A 136 7.97 -5.28 10.34
C PRO A 136 6.92 -4.46 9.59
N TYR A 137 7.16 -3.15 9.47
CA TYR A 137 6.28 -2.17 8.81
C TYR A 137 4.84 -2.12 9.34
N HIS A 138 4.60 -2.45 10.61
CA HIS A 138 3.27 -2.35 11.22
C HIS A 138 3.29 -1.78 12.63
N TRP A 139 2.36 -0.87 12.90
CA TRP A 139 2.10 -0.42 14.26
C TRP A 139 1.54 -1.56 15.10
N SER A 140 2.01 -1.65 16.34
CA SER A 140 1.49 -2.57 17.34
C SER A 140 -0.02 -2.43 17.48
N PHE A 141 -0.74 -3.55 17.52
CA PHE A 141 -2.16 -3.59 17.86
C PHE A 141 -2.50 -2.79 19.14
N PHE A 142 -1.55 -2.70 20.07
CA PHE A 142 -1.68 -1.99 21.33
C PHE A 142 -1.30 -0.51 21.27
N ARG A 143 -0.88 0.02 20.11
CA ARG A 143 -0.76 1.47 19.90
C ARG A 143 -2.15 2.11 19.98
N ASP A 144 -2.25 3.18 20.75
CA ASP A 144 -3.49 3.93 21.00
C ASP A 144 -3.61 5.15 20.07
N GLN A 145 -3.47 4.86 18.78
CA GLN A 145 -3.78 5.70 17.64
C GLN A 145 -4.07 4.75 16.47
N PRO A 146 -5.31 4.70 15.94
CA PRO A 146 -5.60 3.89 14.76
C PRO A 146 -4.95 4.51 13.51
N GLY A 147 -4.63 3.67 12.54
CA GLY A 147 -4.19 4.05 11.20
C GLY A 147 -4.19 2.85 10.26
N PRO A 148 -3.96 3.03 8.95
CA PRO A 148 -3.96 1.93 7.99
C PRO A 148 -2.91 0.86 8.30
N ALA A 149 -1.78 1.26 8.89
CA ALA A 149 -0.65 0.38 9.17
C ALA A 149 -0.73 -0.37 10.52
N GLY A 150 -1.83 -0.26 11.27
CA GLY A 150 -1.99 -0.85 12.60
C GLY A 150 -2.41 0.14 13.67
N GLY A 151 -2.38 -0.31 14.92
CA GLY A 151 -2.92 0.42 16.07
C GLY A 151 -4.44 0.42 16.12
N ASN A 152 -4.98 0.87 17.26
CA ASN A 152 -6.41 0.96 17.54
C ASN A 152 -6.71 2.24 18.35
N ALA A 153 -7.98 2.53 18.57
CA ALA A 153 -8.40 3.48 19.60
C ALA A 153 -8.88 2.70 20.84
N TRP A 154 -8.54 3.17 22.04
CA TRP A 154 -8.89 2.50 23.30
C TRP A 154 -9.67 3.41 24.25
N THR A 155 -10.67 2.84 24.91
CA THR A 155 -11.33 3.45 26.07
C THR A 155 -10.58 3.03 27.34
N ASP A 156 -10.06 3.98 28.10
CA ASP A 156 -9.52 3.74 29.44
C ASP A 156 -10.69 3.61 30.45
N ASN A 157 -10.81 2.45 31.09
CA ASN A 157 -11.87 2.17 32.04
C ASN A 157 -11.58 2.74 33.45
N ASN A 158 -10.42 3.39 33.64
CA ASN A 158 -9.95 3.99 34.89
C ASN A 158 -9.72 3.00 36.04
N ASP A 159 -9.59 1.70 35.73
CA ASP A 159 -9.32 0.61 36.67
C ASP A 159 -8.07 -0.23 36.31
N GLY A 160 -7.29 0.21 35.31
CA GLY A 160 -6.17 -0.53 34.73
C GLY A 160 -6.53 -1.42 33.54
N THR A 161 -7.81 -1.43 33.14
CA THR A 161 -8.27 -2.08 31.91
C THR A 161 -8.58 -1.08 30.79
N PHE A 162 -8.45 -1.54 29.55
CA PHE A 162 -8.69 -0.79 28.34
C PHE A 162 -9.57 -1.60 27.39
N THR A 163 -10.67 -1.01 26.92
CA THR A 163 -11.59 -1.63 25.97
C THR A 163 -11.37 -1.06 24.57
N VAL A 164 -11.17 -1.94 23.58
CA VAL A 164 -10.94 -1.51 22.19
C VAL A 164 -12.19 -0.86 21.60
N ILE A 165 -12.01 0.20 20.81
CA ILE A 165 -13.06 0.85 20.04
C ILE A 165 -12.97 0.33 18.60
N PRO A 166 -14.05 -0.24 18.03
CA PRO A 166 -14.07 -0.64 16.62
C PRO A 166 -13.75 0.52 15.66
N GLY A 167 -12.76 0.29 14.80
CA GLY A 167 -12.52 1.16 13.64
C GLY A 167 -13.45 0.79 12.48
N ASP A 168 -13.57 1.69 11.51
CA ASP A 168 -14.25 1.44 10.23
C ASP A 168 -13.21 1.50 9.09
N PRO A 169 -12.98 0.40 8.34
CA PRO A 169 -12.03 0.42 7.23
C PRO A 169 -12.48 1.33 6.07
N ALA A 170 -13.79 1.60 5.92
CA ALA A 170 -14.30 2.54 4.92
C ALA A 170 -13.95 4.01 5.21
N THR A 171 -13.66 4.34 6.48
CA THR A 171 -13.27 5.69 6.92
C THR A 171 -11.90 5.72 7.59
N VAL A 172 -11.02 4.74 7.33
CA VAL A 172 -9.68 4.73 7.92
C VAL A 172 -8.85 5.92 7.40
N GLN A 173 -8.16 6.59 8.32
CA GLN A 173 -7.36 7.78 8.06
C GLN A 173 -5.97 7.61 8.66
N TYR A 174 -4.98 8.28 8.06
CA TYR A 174 -3.66 8.46 8.65
C TYR A 174 -3.78 9.40 9.85
N ASN A 175 -3.24 8.98 10.99
CA ASN A 175 -3.15 9.82 12.19
C ASN A 175 -1.98 10.82 12.05
N MET A 176 -1.86 11.78 12.97
CA MET A 176 -0.86 12.85 12.84
C MET A 176 0.59 12.35 12.87
N LEU A 177 0.88 11.24 13.57
CA LEU A 177 2.23 10.65 13.51
C LEU A 177 2.50 10.05 12.13
N ASP A 178 1.55 9.30 11.55
CA ASP A 178 1.67 8.79 10.17
C ASP A 178 1.93 9.96 9.20
N LEU A 179 1.12 11.03 9.30
CA LEU A 179 1.24 12.21 8.45
C LEU A 179 2.58 12.94 8.62
N TYR A 180 3.14 13.00 9.83
CA TYR A 180 4.49 13.52 10.06
C TYR A 180 5.55 12.65 9.34
N LEU A 181 5.47 11.32 9.47
CA LEU A 181 6.39 10.39 8.78
C LEU A 181 6.27 10.50 7.25
N MET A 182 5.06 10.75 6.73
CA MET A 182 4.80 11.04 5.31
C MET A 182 5.32 12.43 4.86
N GLY A 183 5.57 13.37 5.78
CA GLY A 183 5.92 14.76 5.45
C GLY A 183 4.70 15.63 5.11
N LEU A 184 3.52 15.25 5.60
CA LEU A 184 2.24 15.95 5.41
C LEU A 184 1.78 16.73 6.66
N ALA A 185 2.43 16.53 7.81
CA ALA A 185 2.21 17.29 9.04
C ALA A 185 3.53 17.81 9.62
N GLU A 186 3.49 19.00 10.20
CA GLU A 186 4.59 19.55 11.01
C GLU A 186 4.64 18.85 12.38
N PRO A 187 5.81 18.76 13.04
CA PRO A 187 5.92 18.04 14.30
C PRO A 187 5.02 18.62 15.41
N GLU A 188 4.79 19.94 15.43
CA GLU A 188 3.90 20.59 16.40
C GLU A 188 2.42 20.21 16.24
N GLU A 189 2.02 19.63 15.10
CA GLU A 189 0.66 19.12 14.90
C GLU A 189 0.46 17.70 15.48
N VAL A 190 1.55 17.01 15.85
CA VAL A 190 1.51 15.66 16.42
C VAL A 190 1.26 15.75 17.93
N THR A 191 -0.01 15.62 18.32
CA THR A 191 -0.41 15.53 19.74
C THR A 191 0.24 14.32 20.43
N PRO A 192 0.47 14.36 21.76
CA PRO A 192 0.86 13.18 22.52
C PRO A 192 -0.03 11.98 22.24
N PHE A 193 0.59 10.80 22.22
CA PHE A 193 -0.02 9.53 21.87
C PHE A 193 0.45 8.43 22.82
N GLY A 194 -0.14 7.24 22.73
CA GLY A 194 0.21 6.16 23.64
C GLY A 194 0.36 4.79 23.00
N ALA A 195 0.94 3.88 23.79
CA ALA A 195 0.83 2.45 23.58
C ALA A 195 0.45 1.79 24.91
N LEU A 196 -0.36 0.74 24.85
CA LEU A 196 -0.65 -0.12 25.99
C LEU A 196 0.49 -1.13 26.15
N VAL A 197 1.22 -1.02 27.26
CA VAL A 197 2.35 -1.88 27.61
C VAL A 197 2.01 -2.78 28.80
N ASN A 198 2.79 -3.83 29.02
CA ASN A 198 2.53 -4.86 30.05
C ASN A 198 1.13 -5.51 29.92
N THR A 199 0.68 -5.71 28.67
CA THR A 199 -0.66 -6.17 28.33
C THR A 199 -0.93 -7.60 28.79
N THR A 200 -2.00 -7.79 29.56
CA THR A 200 -2.64 -9.09 29.79
C THR A 200 -3.90 -9.16 28.94
N VAL A 201 -3.92 -10.07 27.99
CA VAL A 201 -4.98 -10.23 26.99
C VAL A 201 -5.79 -11.48 27.33
N PRO A 202 -7.15 -11.43 27.30
CA PRO A 202 -7.97 -12.62 27.50
C PRO A 202 -7.88 -13.58 26.30
N ASP A 203 -8.15 -14.86 26.53
CA ASP A 203 -8.18 -15.90 25.48
C ASP A 203 -9.30 -15.68 24.44
N MET A 204 -10.31 -14.87 24.77
CA MET A 204 -11.46 -14.54 23.92
C MET A 204 -11.77 -13.03 24.02
N PRO A 205 -12.16 -12.38 22.91
CA PRO A 205 -12.25 -12.90 21.54
C PRO A 205 -10.87 -13.21 20.93
N THR A 206 -10.83 -14.14 19.97
CA THR A 206 -9.59 -14.50 19.25
C THR A 206 -9.38 -13.66 17.98
N ASP A 207 -8.12 -13.57 17.56
CA ASP A 207 -7.69 -12.99 16.29
C ASP A 207 -8.21 -13.84 15.11
N PRO A 208 -8.95 -13.27 14.15
CA PRO A 208 -9.60 -14.02 13.07
C PRO A 208 -8.60 -14.66 12.09
N PHE A 209 -7.36 -14.19 12.02
CA PHE A 209 -6.38 -14.68 11.04
C PHE A 209 -5.64 -15.94 11.48
N TRP A 210 -5.38 -16.09 12.79
CA TRP A 210 -4.59 -17.20 13.32
C TRP A 210 -5.20 -17.88 14.56
N GLY A 211 -6.32 -17.38 15.08
CA GLY A 211 -7.19 -18.10 16.02
C GLY A 211 -6.75 -18.15 17.48
N GLY A 212 -5.82 -17.29 17.91
CA GLY A 212 -5.42 -17.14 19.32
C GLY A 212 -5.69 -15.75 19.89
N ALA A 213 -5.25 -15.51 21.14
CA ALA A 213 -5.40 -14.21 21.80
C ALA A 213 -4.66 -13.09 21.05
N TYR A 214 -5.24 -11.88 21.03
CA TYR A 214 -4.65 -10.72 20.34
C TYR A 214 -3.23 -10.42 20.85
N ALA A 215 -2.37 -9.97 19.94
CA ALA A 215 -0.94 -9.75 20.18
C ALA A 215 -0.49 -8.45 19.48
N PRO A 216 0.74 -7.94 19.72
CA PRO A 216 1.23 -6.75 19.02
C PRO A 216 1.15 -6.89 17.50
N ARG A 217 1.30 -8.12 16.98
CA ARG A 217 1.21 -8.49 15.56
C ARG A 217 -0.21 -8.66 14.98
N SER A 218 -1.25 -8.36 15.74
CA SER A 218 -2.63 -8.42 15.24
C SER A 218 -2.97 -7.18 14.40
N PHE A 219 -3.75 -7.35 13.34
CA PHE A 219 -4.28 -6.24 12.54
C PHE A 219 -5.35 -5.44 13.31
N PRO A 220 -5.66 -4.18 12.88
CA PRO A 220 -6.68 -3.36 13.51
C PRO A 220 -8.02 -4.05 13.76
N TRP A 221 -8.63 -3.71 14.88
CA TRP A 221 -9.91 -4.22 15.32
C TRP A 221 -11.05 -3.47 14.62
N PHE A 222 -11.56 -4.06 13.53
CA PHE A 222 -12.77 -3.60 12.83
C PHE A 222 -14.05 -4.31 13.29
N ASN A 223 -13.93 -5.32 14.15
CA ASN A 223 -15.01 -6.24 14.49
C ASN A 223 -15.99 -5.61 15.51
N THR A 224 -17.28 -5.94 15.41
CA THR A 224 -18.34 -5.48 16.32
C THR A 224 -18.78 -6.54 17.35
N VAL A 225 -18.01 -7.63 17.53
CA VAL A 225 -18.25 -8.69 18.52
C VAL A 225 -18.53 -8.13 19.93
N ASP A 226 -19.57 -8.65 20.55
CA ASP A 226 -20.00 -8.38 21.93
C ASP A 226 -19.64 -9.58 22.84
N PRO A 227 -18.87 -9.39 23.94
CA PRO A 227 -18.25 -8.14 24.37
C PRO A 227 -17.01 -7.76 23.53
N PRO A 228 -16.71 -6.46 23.39
CA PRO A 228 -15.48 -6.00 22.76
C PRO A 228 -14.25 -6.43 23.56
N LEU A 229 -13.12 -6.59 22.87
CA LEU A 229 -11.85 -6.95 23.52
C LEU A 229 -11.49 -5.94 24.61
N THR A 230 -11.30 -6.44 25.83
CA THR A 230 -10.84 -5.65 26.98
C THR A 230 -9.56 -6.29 27.52
N VAL A 231 -8.51 -5.49 27.68
CA VAL A 231 -7.18 -5.93 28.15
C VAL A 231 -6.82 -5.23 29.45
N THR A 232 -6.01 -5.86 30.30
CA THR A 232 -5.34 -5.16 31.42
C THR A 232 -4.00 -4.64 30.92
N ALA A 233 -3.66 -3.38 31.16
CA ALA A 233 -2.39 -2.80 30.68
C ALA A 233 -1.94 -1.59 31.51
N THR A 234 -0.81 -1.00 31.11
CA THR A 234 -0.42 0.36 31.50
C THR A 234 -0.26 1.20 30.24
N ARG A 235 -0.80 2.42 30.20
CA ARG A 235 -0.58 3.34 29.08
C ARG A 235 0.80 3.99 29.21
N ARG A 236 1.68 3.77 28.25
CA ARG A 236 2.91 4.56 28.05
C ARG A 236 2.56 5.73 27.13
N GLU A 237 2.65 6.96 27.63
CA GLU A 237 2.53 8.18 26.82
C GLU A 237 3.87 8.51 26.15
N MET A 238 3.80 9.03 24.93
CA MET A 238 4.91 9.37 24.05
C MET A 238 4.56 10.63 23.25
N THR A 239 5.58 11.34 22.79
CA THR A 239 5.46 12.61 22.06
C THR A 239 6.21 12.56 20.72
N ILE A 240 6.06 13.61 19.92
CA ILE A 240 6.87 13.78 18.72
C ILE A 240 8.36 14.00 19.03
N ASP A 241 8.68 14.63 20.15
CA ASP A 241 10.07 14.83 20.59
C ASP A 241 10.75 13.50 20.91
N ASP A 242 10.00 12.50 21.43
CA ASP A 242 10.50 11.14 21.64
C ASP A 242 10.87 10.46 20.31
N ILE A 243 10.04 10.61 19.27
CA ILE A 243 10.31 10.11 17.92
C ILE A 243 11.54 10.81 17.32
N ILE A 244 11.61 12.14 17.41
CA ILE A 244 12.74 12.93 16.89
C ILE A 244 14.04 12.60 17.63
N ALA A 245 13.99 12.38 18.94
CA ALA A 245 15.15 12.00 19.74
C ALA A 245 15.71 10.62 19.37
N ALA A 246 14.84 9.66 19.03
CA ALA A 246 15.23 8.30 18.66
C ALA A 246 15.66 8.16 17.19
N ASN A 247 14.97 8.84 16.26
CA ASN A 247 15.14 8.63 14.81
C ASN A 247 15.86 9.79 14.10
N GLY A 248 15.98 10.95 14.75
CA GLY A 248 16.28 12.24 14.11
C GLY A 248 15.04 12.92 13.53
N PRO A 249 15.13 14.21 13.15
CA PRO A 249 14.04 14.91 12.49
C PRO A 249 13.79 14.33 11.09
N ARG A 250 12.53 14.32 10.68
CA ARG A 250 12.09 13.78 9.40
C ARG A 250 12.58 14.68 8.25
N SER A 251 13.34 14.11 7.31
CA SER A 251 13.93 14.84 6.18
C SER A 251 13.63 14.11 4.86
N PRO A 252 13.15 14.79 3.80
CA PRO A 252 12.82 16.22 3.73
C PRO A 252 11.75 16.64 4.75
N GLY A 253 11.64 17.94 5.05
CA GLY A 253 10.63 18.43 6.00
C GLY A 253 9.19 18.28 5.50
N ALA A 254 8.22 18.74 6.30
CA ALA A 254 6.82 18.74 5.89
C ALA A 254 6.57 19.66 4.68
N GLY A 255 5.56 19.35 3.88
CA GLY A 255 5.13 20.16 2.73
C GLY A 255 6.09 20.17 1.53
N VAL A 256 7.31 19.61 1.65
CA VAL A 256 8.30 19.57 0.55
C VAL A 256 7.81 18.69 -0.62
N LYS A 257 7.09 17.62 -0.31
CA LYS A 257 6.41 16.75 -1.29
C LYS A 257 5.07 16.32 -0.74
N THR A 258 4.00 16.65 -1.46
CA THR A 258 2.60 16.37 -1.09
C THR A 258 1.82 15.62 -2.17
N SER A 259 2.42 15.39 -3.34
CA SER A 259 1.84 14.61 -4.44
C SER A 259 2.80 13.52 -4.90
N TRP A 260 2.26 12.37 -5.28
CA TRP A 260 2.99 11.24 -5.88
C TRP A 260 2.26 10.71 -7.12
N THR A 261 3.00 10.21 -8.11
CA THR A 261 2.38 9.55 -9.27
C THR A 261 2.09 8.08 -8.98
N ILE A 262 0.91 7.59 -9.41
CA ILE A 262 0.48 6.19 -9.24
C ILE A 262 0.10 5.54 -10.57
N GLY A 263 0.57 4.30 -10.77
CA GLY A 263 0.19 3.44 -11.89
C GLY A 263 -0.71 2.31 -11.41
N ILE A 264 -1.91 2.20 -11.98
CA ILE A 264 -2.93 1.23 -11.55
C ILE A 264 -2.98 0.05 -12.54
N VAL A 265 -2.74 -1.16 -12.04
CA VAL A 265 -2.64 -2.39 -12.83
C VAL A 265 -3.54 -3.49 -12.26
N LEU A 266 -4.33 -4.12 -13.13
CA LEU A 266 -5.07 -5.35 -12.86
C LEU A 266 -4.37 -6.50 -13.62
N ILE A 267 -4.03 -7.59 -12.94
CA ILE A 267 -3.48 -8.80 -13.56
C ILE A 267 -4.55 -9.91 -13.55
N VAL A 268 -4.85 -10.43 -14.73
CA VAL A 268 -5.75 -11.58 -14.96
C VAL A 268 -4.93 -12.78 -15.43
N LYS A 269 -5.49 -14.00 -15.43
CA LYS A 269 -4.77 -15.19 -15.92
C LYS A 269 -4.42 -15.08 -17.41
N ALA A 270 -3.37 -15.80 -17.83
CA ALA A 270 -2.94 -15.91 -19.23
C ALA A 270 -4.11 -16.25 -20.18
N ASP A 271 -4.81 -17.32 -19.81
CA ASP A 271 -5.87 -18.00 -20.52
C ASP A 271 -7.26 -17.40 -20.25
N ALA A 272 -7.35 -16.34 -19.42
CA ALA A 272 -8.61 -15.68 -19.09
C ALA A 272 -9.40 -15.30 -20.35
N THR A 273 -10.65 -15.77 -20.40
CA THR A 273 -11.63 -15.42 -21.43
C THR A 273 -12.06 -13.97 -21.32
N GLU A 274 -12.68 -13.41 -22.37
CA GLU A 274 -13.22 -12.05 -22.35
C GLU A 274 -14.21 -11.85 -21.17
N ALA A 275 -15.03 -12.86 -20.87
CA ALA A 275 -15.98 -12.81 -19.75
C ALA A 275 -15.30 -12.76 -18.37
N GLU A 276 -14.20 -13.50 -18.17
CA GLU A 276 -13.43 -13.44 -16.91
C GLU A 276 -12.67 -12.11 -16.77
N ILE A 277 -12.27 -11.49 -17.89
CA ILE A 277 -11.68 -10.15 -17.90
C ILE A 277 -12.73 -9.10 -17.53
N ASP A 278 -13.92 -9.17 -18.15
CA ASP A 278 -15.04 -8.28 -17.84
C ASP A 278 -15.48 -8.40 -16.37
N GLU A 279 -15.52 -9.62 -15.81
CA GLU A 279 -15.83 -9.86 -14.39
C GLU A 279 -14.75 -9.26 -13.46
N ALA A 280 -13.47 -9.51 -13.76
CA ALA A 280 -12.35 -8.96 -13.00
C ALA A 280 -12.31 -7.43 -13.05
N GLN A 281 -12.62 -6.83 -14.21
CA GLN A 281 -12.72 -5.39 -14.36
C GLN A 281 -13.94 -4.82 -13.61
N ALA A 282 -15.11 -5.47 -13.69
CA ALA A 282 -16.30 -5.03 -12.95
C ALA A 282 -16.09 -5.04 -11.43
N ALA A 283 -15.34 -6.00 -10.90
CA ALA A 283 -14.96 -6.04 -9.48
C ALA A 283 -13.89 -5.00 -9.11
N PHE A 284 -12.96 -4.69 -10.03
CA PHE A 284 -11.84 -3.79 -9.75
C PHE A 284 -12.13 -2.30 -10.02
N ASP A 285 -12.96 -1.97 -11.00
CA ASP A 285 -13.25 -0.58 -11.40
C ASP A 285 -13.72 0.30 -10.22
N PRO A 286 -14.62 -0.14 -9.31
CA PRO A 286 -14.99 0.66 -8.13
C PRO A 286 -13.79 0.98 -7.22
N VAL A 287 -12.88 0.03 -7.04
CA VAL A 287 -11.64 0.20 -6.25
C VAL A 287 -10.69 1.15 -6.98
N ALA A 288 -10.37 0.86 -8.24
CA ALA A 288 -9.44 1.63 -9.07
C ALA A 288 -9.82 3.11 -9.20
N ASN A 289 -11.11 3.42 -9.39
CA ASN A 289 -11.61 4.79 -9.50
C ASN A 289 -11.50 5.59 -8.18
N ASN A 290 -11.38 4.92 -7.03
CA ASN A 290 -11.35 5.56 -5.73
C ASN A 290 -9.97 5.58 -5.04
N LEU A 291 -8.93 4.89 -5.54
CA LEU A 291 -7.62 4.85 -4.86
C LEU A 291 -7.02 6.25 -4.58
N ALA A 292 -7.02 7.14 -5.57
CA ALA A 292 -6.52 8.51 -5.40
C ALA A 292 -7.43 9.38 -4.50
N PRO A 293 -8.78 9.40 -4.68
CA PRO A 293 -9.71 10.00 -3.72
C PRO A 293 -9.56 9.50 -2.28
N TRP A 294 -9.41 8.19 -2.06
CA TRP A 294 -9.23 7.59 -0.74
C TRP A 294 -7.92 8.01 -0.08
N PHE A 295 -6.82 8.15 -0.82
CA PHE A 295 -5.59 8.70 -0.26
C PHE A 295 -5.75 10.17 0.15
N ASN A 296 -6.42 10.98 -0.67
CA ASN A 296 -6.68 12.38 -0.32
C ASN A 296 -7.56 12.51 0.92
N ASP A 297 -8.63 11.71 1.04
CA ASP A 297 -9.49 11.65 2.22
C ASP A 297 -8.74 11.11 3.46
N ALA A 298 -8.00 10.02 3.31
CA ALA A 298 -7.21 9.42 4.40
C ALA A 298 -6.10 10.33 4.91
N THR A 299 -5.56 11.20 4.06
CA THR A 299 -4.59 12.25 4.43
C THR A 299 -5.24 13.57 4.82
N GLN A 300 -6.56 13.61 5.01
CA GLN A 300 -7.31 14.80 5.43
C GLN A 300 -7.12 15.99 4.46
N GLY A 301 -6.96 15.70 3.17
CA GLY A 301 -6.72 16.67 2.10
C GLY A 301 -5.26 17.09 1.91
N ARG A 302 -4.32 16.57 2.71
CA ARG A 302 -2.91 17.01 2.71
C ARG A 302 -2.06 16.35 1.63
N GLY A 303 -2.39 15.13 1.22
CA GLY A 303 -1.69 14.36 0.19
C GLY A 303 -2.55 14.13 -1.07
N THR A 304 -1.92 14.01 -2.23
CA THR A 304 -2.58 13.65 -3.50
C THR A 304 -1.86 12.52 -4.23
N LEU A 305 -2.61 11.78 -5.05
CA LEU A 305 -2.07 10.81 -6.01
C LEU A 305 -2.48 11.18 -7.42
N GLU A 306 -1.52 11.21 -8.35
CA GLU A 306 -1.72 11.53 -9.76
C GLU A 306 -1.68 10.25 -10.60
N VAL A 307 -2.81 9.86 -11.19
CA VAL A 307 -2.92 8.58 -11.94
C VAL A 307 -2.31 8.72 -13.33
N VAL A 308 -1.11 8.18 -13.53
CA VAL A 308 -0.36 8.22 -14.80
C VAL A 308 -0.59 7.01 -15.70
N SER A 309 -1.28 5.97 -15.21
CA SER A 309 -1.66 4.78 -16.00
C SER A 309 -2.83 4.99 -16.97
N ASN A 310 -3.26 6.23 -17.16
CA ASN A 310 -4.38 6.57 -18.04
C ASN A 310 -3.89 6.68 -19.50
N TYR A 311 -3.91 5.54 -20.20
CA TYR A 311 -3.79 5.55 -21.66
C TYR A 311 -5.05 6.19 -22.26
N GLU A 312 -4.98 7.49 -22.58
CA GLU A 312 -5.89 8.06 -23.58
C GLU A 312 -5.52 7.43 -24.93
N GLU A 313 -6.42 6.58 -25.45
CA GLU A 313 -6.29 6.06 -26.82
C GLU A 313 -6.16 7.25 -27.77
N GLY A 314 -5.00 7.36 -28.43
CA GLY A 314 -4.60 8.58 -29.10
C GLY A 314 -5.68 9.07 -30.07
N THR A 315 -6.16 10.30 -29.85
CA THR A 315 -7.10 10.98 -30.75
C THR A 315 -6.39 11.37 -32.06
N GLY A 316 -6.19 10.36 -32.90
CA GLY A 316 -5.61 10.43 -34.23
C GLY A 316 -6.53 11.16 -35.23
N GLY A 317 -6.69 12.47 -35.03
CA GLY A 317 -7.06 13.43 -36.06
C GLY A 317 -8.50 13.41 -36.58
N ALA A 318 -9.32 14.36 -36.10
CA ALA A 318 -10.26 15.08 -36.96
C ALA A 318 -10.53 16.47 -36.37
N GLY A 319 -10.24 17.53 -37.13
CA GLY A 319 -10.48 18.90 -36.68
C GLY A 319 -11.95 19.29 -36.70
N GLY A 320 -12.45 19.84 -35.60
CA GLY A 320 -13.75 20.50 -35.49
C GLY A 320 -13.60 21.83 -34.76
N GLY A 321 -13.68 22.95 -35.47
CA GLY A 321 -13.37 24.27 -34.91
C GLY A 321 -14.46 24.84 -33.99
N GLY A 322 -14.05 25.51 -32.91
CA GLY A 322 -14.94 26.14 -31.93
C GLY A 322 -14.30 27.33 -31.22
N VAL A 323 -14.57 28.53 -31.74
CA VAL A 323 -14.30 29.87 -31.18
C VAL A 323 -14.66 29.96 -29.67
N GLY A 324 -13.94 30.67 -28.78
CA GLY A 324 -12.71 31.48 -28.90
C GLY A 324 -12.56 32.51 -27.77
N GLY A 325 -11.39 33.16 -27.66
CA GLY A 325 -11.08 34.25 -26.72
C GLY A 325 -10.53 33.78 -25.36
N GLY A 326 -9.52 34.42 -24.74
CA GLY A 326 -8.70 35.55 -25.18
C GLY A 326 -7.92 36.15 -24.01
N GLY A 327 -6.58 36.17 -24.06
CA GLY A 327 -5.72 36.69 -22.99
C GLY A 327 -4.25 36.73 -23.42
N THR A 328 -3.54 37.84 -23.13
CA THR A 328 -2.30 38.24 -23.81
C THR A 328 -1.10 38.48 -22.89
N GLY A 329 0.11 38.15 -23.37
CA GLY A 329 1.43 38.46 -22.76
C GLY A 329 2.09 37.18 -22.20
N GLY A 330 3.35 36.79 -22.51
CA GLY A 330 4.53 37.54 -22.98
C GLY A 330 5.50 37.78 -21.80
N SER A 331 6.82 37.59 -21.85
CA SER A 331 7.74 37.16 -22.93
C SER A 331 9.11 36.79 -22.35
N THR A 332 9.82 35.81 -22.96
CA THR A 332 11.31 35.64 -23.07
C THR A 332 12.24 35.66 -21.83
N GLY A 333 13.14 34.67 -21.78
CA GLY A 333 14.38 34.69 -20.98
C GLY A 333 15.26 33.44 -21.19
N ASP A 334 16.22 33.51 -22.12
CA ASP A 334 17.17 32.42 -22.43
C ASP A 334 18.19 32.15 -21.31
N GLY A 335 18.74 30.93 -21.26
CA GLY A 335 19.84 30.60 -20.34
C GLY A 335 20.35 29.15 -20.43
N ALA A 336 21.10 28.81 -21.48
CA ALA A 336 21.72 27.49 -21.62
C ALA A 336 23.07 27.38 -20.87
N THR A 337 23.33 26.22 -20.25
CA THR A 337 24.71 25.69 -20.08
C THR A 337 24.72 24.17 -20.02
N THR A 338 25.63 23.58 -20.79
CA THR A 338 25.95 22.14 -20.81
C THR A 338 27.11 21.82 -19.86
N SER A 339 27.09 20.66 -19.19
CA SER A 339 28.33 19.99 -18.78
C SER A 339 28.20 18.47 -18.78
N SER A 340 29.04 17.81 -19.58
CA SER A 340 29.20 16.36 -19.63
C SER A 340 29.98 15.82 -18.43
N GLY A 341 29.46 14.81 -17.74
CA GLY A 341 30.17 13.98 -16.76
C GLY A 341 30.09 12.52 -17.17
N SER A 342 31.21 11.78 -17.09
CA SER A 342 31.35 10.43 -17.66
C SER A 342 31.71 9.40 -16.60
N GLY A 343 31.13 8.21 -16.71
CA GLY A 343 31.75 6.96 -16.27
C GLY A 343 31.31 6.45 -14.89
N GLY A 344 30.86 5.20 -14.87
CA GLY A 344 30.49 4.47 -13.65
C GLY A 344 29.48 3.37 -13.96
N LYS A 345 29.96 2.22 -14.45
CA LYS A 345 29.18 0.97 -14.41
C LYS A 345 29.53 0.28 -13.11
N ASP A 346 28.55 0.10 -12.23
CA ASP A 346 28.61 -0.90 -11.16
C ASP A 346 27.44 -1.86 -11.36
N ASP A 347 27.75 -3.03 -11.91
CA ASP A 347 26.84 -4.16 -11.97
C ASP A 347 26.87 -4.86 -10.60
N GLY A 348 25.76 -4.83 -9.84
CA GLY A 348 25.79 -5.21 -8.43
C GLY A 348 24.43 -5.40 -7.76
N ASP A 349 23.46 -6.01 -8.46
CA ASP A 349 22.20 -6.44 -7.84
C ASP A 349 22.45 -7.56 -6.82
N GLY A 350 22.48 -7.19 -5.54
CA GLY A 350 22.58 -8.15 -4.44
C GLY A 350 21.24 -8.85 -4.18
N GLU A 351 21.22 -10.16 -4.37
CA GLU A 351 20.11 -11.02 -3.93
C GLU A 351 20.00 -11.00 -2.40
N GLY A 352 19.02 -10.23 -1.89
CA GLY A 352 18.68 -10.10 -0.48
C GLY A 352 17.18 -9.92 -0.33
N GLY A 353 16.44 -11.01 -0.57
CA GLY A 353 14.99 -11.06 -0.39
C GLY A 353 14.63 -11.28 1.08
N ASP A 354 14.61 -10.19 1.86
CA ASP A 354 13.87 -10.17 3.11
C ASP A 354 12.39 -10.00 2.76
N ASP A 355 11.68 -11.13 2.61
CA ASP A 355 10.27 -11.19 2.20
C ASP A 355 9.33 -10.79 3.37
N ASP A 356 9.15 -9.48 3.60
CA ASP A 356 8.27 -8.90 4.63
C ASP A 356 6.75 -9.01 4.30
N GLY A 357 6.33 -10.13 3.72
CA GLY A 357 4.97 -10.32 3.22
C GLY A 357 3.90 -10.40 4.31
N CYS A 358 2.85 -9.57 4.23
CA CYS A 358 1.74 -9.52 5.20
C CYS A 358 0.73 -10.69 5.05
N GLY A 359 1.16 -11.79 4.46
CA GLY A 359 0.32 -12.92 4.09
C GLY A 359 0.03 -13.86 5.25
N CYS A 360 -1.24 -13.93 5.67
CA CYS A 360 -1.71 -14.98 6.57
C CYS A 360 -1.62 -16.35 5.87
N SER A 361 -0.63 -17.18 6.24
CA SER A 361 -0.41 -18.50 5.64
C SER A 361 -1.35 -19.57 6.22
N SER A 362 -2.58 -19.62 5.69
CA SER A 362 -3.53 -20.70 6.02
C SER A 362 -3.07 -22.03 5.38
N THR A 363 -2.33 -22.84 6.12
CA THR A 363 -1.74 -24.11 5.64
C THR A 363 -2.78 -25.21 5.43
N LYS A 364 -3.29 -25.33 4.20
CA LYS A 364 -3.91 -26.57 3.67
C LYS A 364 -3.53 -26.79 2.21
N SER A 365 -2.65 -27.75 1.96
CA SER A 365 -2.29 -28.17 0.61
C SER A 365 -3.25 -29.24 0.06
N SER A 366 -3.50 -29.18 -1.24
CA SER A 366 -4.07 -30.28 -2.02
C SER A 366 -3.53 -30.19 -3.46
N GLY A 367 -2.68 -31.15 -3.85
CA GLY A 367 -2.00 -31.13 -5.15
C GLY A 367 -2.80 -31.76 -6.30
N GLY A 368 -2.37 -31.48 -7.54
CA GLY A 368 -2.89 -32.10 -8.76
C GLY A 368 -2.19 -31.54 -10.01
N ALA A 369 -1.46 -32.40 -10.74
CA ALA A 369 -0.54 -32.00 -11.81
C ALA A 369 -1.21 -31.71 -13.18
N GLY A 370 -0.50 -30.99 -14.06
CA GLY A 370 -0.80 -30.93 -15.50
C GLY A 370 0.17 -30.05 -16.30
N VAL A 371 1.07 -30.67 -17.09
CA VAL A 371 2.00 -29.96 -17.99
C VAL A 371 1.48 -29.99 -19.42
N LEU A 372 1.30 -28.82 -20.05
CA LEU A 372 1.23 -28.64 -21.50
C LEU A 372 1.36 -27.15 -21.85
N GLY A 373 2.41 -26.77 -22.58
CA GLY A 373 2.57 -25.39 -23.07
C GLY A 373 2.06 -25.22 -24.51
N VAL A 374 1.86 -23.97 -24.97
CA VAL A 374 2.09 -23.48 -26.35
C VAL A 374 1.62 -22.01 -26.51
N ALA A 375 2.40 -21.26 -27.31
CA ALA A 375 2.09 -19.99 -28.02
C ALA A 375 1.49 -18.78 -27.27
N LEU A 376 2.32 -17.73 -27.17
CA LEU A 376 1.95 -16.39 -26.76
C LEU A 376 1.15 -15.66 -27.87
N ALA A 377 -0.02 -15.13 -27.53
CA ALA A 377 -0.76 -14.16 -28.36
C ALA A 377 -1.27 -13.02 -27.48
N LEU A 378 -0.63 -11.84 -27.57
CA LEU A 378 -1.16 -10.63 -26.92
C LEU A 378 -2.40 -10.14 -27.66
N ALA A 379 -3.57 -10.36 -27.05
CA ALA A 379 -4.78 -9.65 -27.39
C ALA A 379 -4.93 -8.46 -26.42
N LEU A 380 -4.61 -7.26 -26.90
CA LEU A 380 -4.99 -6.01 -26.25
C LEU A 380 -6.51 -5.83 -26.38
N ALA A 381 -7.25 -6.06 -25.29
CA ALA A 381 -8.67 -5.77 -25.21
C ALA A 381 -8.87 -4.25 -25.13
N LEU A 382 -9.01 -3.60 -26.29
CA LEU A 382 -9.25 -2.15 -26.39
C LEU A 382 -10.72 -1.82 -26.10
N ARG A 383 -10.91 -0.78 -25.28
CA ARG A 383 -12.18 -0.40 -24.64
C ARG A 383 -13.14 0.25 -25.64
N ARG A 384 -14.22 -0.44 -26.02
CA ARG A 384 -15.40 0.25 -26.59
C ARG A 384 -16.22 0.90 -25.48
N ARG A 385 -16.22 2.24 -25.42
CA ARG A 385 -17.33 2.96 -24.76
C ARG A 385 -18.62 2.73 -25.58
N ARG A 386 -19.72 2.46 -24.88
CA ARG A 386 -21.08 2.66 -25.39
C ARG A 386 -21.45 4.12 -25.09
N ASP A 387 -21.99 4.80 -26.10
CA ASP A 387 -22.77 6.04 -25.95
C ASP A 387 -24.14 5.74 -25.32
#